data_AF-A0A7V9UYW7-F1
#
_entry.id   AF-A0A7V9UYW7-F1
#
_cell.length_a   1.000
_cell.length_b   1.000
_cell.length_c   1.000
_cell.angle_alpha   90.00
_cell.angle_beta   90.00
_cell.angle_gamma   90.00
#
_symmetry.space_group_name_H-M   'P 1'
#
loop_
_entity.id
_entity.type
_entity.pdbx_description
1 polymer ?
#
loop_
_entity_poly.entity_id
_entity_poly.type
_entity_poly.pdbx_seq_one_letter_code
_entity_poly.pdbx_strand_id
1 'polypeptide(L)'
;MARGVRRVPLLSGSRVVLVPVADDDVVLRPPPPPDQVVDVRAAVRDAFRFPLSGSPLAAVARRGGRATIAVEPPALPVPGVQHDPRCEALAATIGELAACGIPDSRQTILVATGLGRRAGVRDLARWLLPPALARSFRGELVVHDAESPDLVPVVDSSSPVRINRTVVESDITVVVGAAETVLHGGPGTLLAATDAQTIRRVAAADSLLETAGGPEWQLALAVESVVGKRTPLLGVSLVLDLPRLTGTFRGYPDELETVVSLARSPLRALVSSLPEPVRRAILGRQGRRLVATAAYAGPPSVAHAEALLRGVALRRTRLDGPLDALVVGVPWT
;
A
#
# COMPACT_ATOMS: atom_id res chain seq x y z
N MET A 1 -17.26 -14.55 20.77
CA MET A 1 -17.97 -13.41 21.36
C MET A 1 -17.51 -13.19 22.81
N ALA A 2 -16.87 -12.07 23.12
CA ALA A 2 -16.35 -11.81 24.47
C ALA A 2 -17.38 -11.05 25.32
N ARG A 3 -18.15 -11.77 26.14
CA ARG A 3 -18.95 -11.18 27.23
C ARG A 3 -18.00 -10.60 28.27
N GLY A 4 -18.02 -9.28 28.47
CA GLY A 4 -17.27 -8.66 29.58
C GLY A 4 -16.93 -7.17 29.44
N VAL A 5 -17.06 -6.57 28.25
CA VAL A 5 -16.71 -5.16 28.04
C VAL A 5 -17.97 -4.32 27.83
N ARG A 6 -18.53 -3.76 28.92
CA ARG A 6 -19.67 -2.81 28.83
C ARG A 6 -19.31 -1.48 28.14
N ARG A 7 -18.01 -1.19 27.98
CA ARG A 7 -17.49 0.03 27.35
C ARG A 7 -16.21 -0.25 26.58
N VAL A 8 -16.22 -0.05 25.28
CA VAL A 8 -15.06 -0.24 24.41
C VAL A 8 -14.34 1.09 24.21
N PRO A 9 -13.02 1.18 24.49
CA PRO A 9 -12.23 2.34 24.12
C PRO A 9 -12.04 2.38 22.61
N LEU A 10 -12.42 3.48 21.97
CA LEU A 10 -12.18 3.78 20.56
C LEU A 10 -11.32 5.03 20.42
N LEU A 11 -10.44 5.04 19.42
CA LEU A 11 -9.69 6.22 19.05
C LEU A 11 -10.59 7.19 18.29
N SER A 12 -10.55 8.47 18.65
CA SER A 12 -11.24 9.57 17.98
C SER A 12 -10.27 10.74 17.88
N GLY A 13 -9.55 10.80 16.75
CA GLY A 13 -8.44 11.73 16.55
C GLY A 13 -7.40 11.60 17.66
N SER A 14 -7.18 12.68 18.40
CA SER A 14 -6.23 12.74 19.51
C SER A 14 -6.78 12.29 20.88
N ARG A 15 -7.93 11.62 20.91
CA ARG A 15 -8.62 11.19 22.15
C ARG A 15 -8.97 9.70 22.10
N VAL A 16 -9.19 9.14 23.28
CA VAL A 16 -9.79 7.81 23.47
C VAL A 16 -11.17 8.01 24.07
N VAL A 17 -12.21 7.60 23.36
CA VAL A 17 -13.61 7.70 23.79
C VAL A 17 -14.08 6.34 24.25
N LEU A 18 -14.84 6.27 25.35
CA LEU A 18 -15.49 5.04 25.76
C LEU A 18 -16.88 4.96 25.13
N VAL A 19 -17.07 3.99 24.26
CA VAL A 19 -18.36 3.71 23.64
C VAL A 19 -19.06 2.62 24.47
N PRO A 20 -20.26 2.88 25.01
CA PRO A 20 -21.04 1.84 25.68
C PRO A 20 -21.41 0.74 24.68
N VAL A 21 -21.45 -0.50 25.15
CA VAL A 21 -21.83 -1.68 24.36
C VAL A 21 -23.02 -2.32 25.05
N ALA A 22 -24.16 -2.38 24.36
CA ALA A 22 -25.37 -3.09 24.76
C ALA A 22 -25.21 -4.60 24.60
N ASP A 23 -26.17 -5.39 25.09
CA ASP A 23 -26.08 -6.85 25.08
C ASP A 23 -26.20 -7.45 23.67
N ASP A 24 -26.86 -6.74 22.75
CA ASP A 24 -27.07 -7.05 21.34
C ASP A 24 -26.00 -6.47 20.41
N ASP A 25 -25.13 -5.58 20.91
CA ASP A 25 -24.04 -5.00 20.13
C ASP A 25 -22.93 -6.02 19.85
N VAL A 26 -22.39 -5.97 18.62
CA VAL A 26 -21.27 -6.81 18.20
C VAL A 26 -19.96 -6.01 18.21
N VAL A 27 -19.03 -6.40 19.09
CA VAL A 27 -17.67 -5.82 19.12
C VAL A 27 -16.76 -6.59 18.15
N LEU A 28 -16.52 -6.00 16.98
CA LEU A 28 -15.54 -6.51 16.03
C LEU A 28 -14.13 -6.14 16.47
N ARG A 29 -13.23 -7.12 16.43
CA ARG A 29 -11.81 -6.94 16.69
C ARG A 29 -11.00 -7.33 15.46
N PRO A 30 -9.84 -6.71 15.26
CA PRO A 30 -8.91 -7.20 14.26
C PRO A 30 -8.47 -8.64 14.61
N PRO A 31 -8.05 -9.42 13.61
CA PRO A 31 -7.43 -10.71 13.84
C PRO A 31 -6.10 -10.54 14.61
N PRO A 32 -5.66 -11.60 15.32
CA PRO A 32 -4.37 -11.59 16.00
C PRO A 32 -3.22 -11.35 15.02
N PRO A 33 -2.02 -10.98 15.52
CA PRO A 33 -0.82 -10.88 14.70
C PRO A 33 -0.58 -12.14 13.86
N PRO A 34 -0.06 -12.01 12.62
CA PRO A 34 0.25 -13.14 11.78
C PRO A 34 1.31 -14.05 12.41
N ASP A 35 1.15 -15.36 12.24
CA ASP A 35 2.12 -16.35 12.70
C ASP A 35 3.43 -16.31 11.89
N GLN A 36 3.39 -15.75 10.67
CA GLN A 36 4.53 -15.71 9.74
C GLN A 36 4.77 -14.28 9.23
N VAL A 37 6.04 -13.88 9.27
CA VAL A 37 6.55 -12.62 8.72
C VAL A 37 7.75 -12.96 7.85
N VAL A 38 7.87 -12.31 6.70
CA VAL A 38 8.97 -12.55 5.75
C VAL A 38 10.05 -11.49 5.86
N ASP A 39 11.28 -11.87 5.53
CA ASP A 39 12.30 -10.90 5.07
C ASP A 39 11.85 -10.38 3.69
N VAL A 40 11.49 -9.10 3.63
CA VAL A 40 10.92 -8.48 2.44
C VAL A 40 11.87 -8.57 1.25
N ARG A 41 13.17 -8.36 1.48
CA ARG A 41 14.17 -8.37 0.40
C ARG A 41 14.34 -9.76 -0.17
N ALA A 42 14.42 -10.77 0.70
CA ALA A 42 14.50 -12.16 0.30
C ALA A 42 13.24 -12.60 -0.45
N ALA A 43 12.06 -12.25 0.08
CA ALA A 43 10.78 -12.60 -0.53
C ALA A 43 10.60 -11.96 -1.92
N VAL A 44 11.01 -10.70 -2.10
CA VAL A 44 10.94 -10.01 -3.40
C VAL A 44 11.88 -10.66 -4.42
N ARG A 45 13.11 -11.01 -4.03
CA ARG A 45 14.05 -11.73 -4.89
C ARG A 45 13.49 -13.10 -5.31
N ASP A 46 12.96 -13.86 -4.37
CA ASP A 46 12.37 -15.17 -4.65
C ASP A 46 11.14 -15.04 -5.57
N ALA A 47 10.31 -14.02 -5.35
CA ALA A 47 9.16 -13.73 -6.21
C ALA A 47 9.59 -13.40 -7.65
N PHE A 48 10.63 -12.59 -7.85
CA PHE A 48 11.15 -12.32 -9.21
C PHE A 48 11.77 -13.54 -9.89
N ARG A 49 12.33 -14.46 -9.11
CA ARG A 49 12.88 -15.73 -9.61
C ARG A 49 11.79 -16.73 -9.96
N PHE A 50 10.72 -16.76 -9.19
CA PHE A 50 9.60 -17.69 -9.32
C PHE A 50 8.27 -16.92 -9.37
N PRO A 51 8.01 -16.17 -10.47
CA PRO A 51 6.77 -15.41 -10.57
C PRO A 51 5.58 -16.37 -10.67
N LEU A 52 4.42 -15.93 -10.17
CA LEU A 52 3.16 -16.69 -10.22
C LEU A 52 2.74 -17.01 -11.66
N SER A 53 3.10 -16.13 -12.59
CA SER A 53 2.86 -16.27 -14.02
C SER A 53 3.88 -15.43 -14.80
N GLY A 54 4.08 -15.76 -16.07
CA GLY A 54 5.02 -15.07 -16.94
C GLY A 54 6.47 -15.48 -16.73
N SER A 55 7.37 -14.73 -17.36
CA SER A 55 8.81 -15.02 -17.32
C SER A 55 9.46 -14.37 -16.09
N PRO A 56 10.50 -15.01 -15.50
CA PRO A 56 11.26 -14.43 -14.39
C PRO A 56 12.00 -13.17 -14.84
N LEU A 57 12.32 -12.28 -13.89
CA LEU A 57 12.96 -10.99 -14.19
C LEU A 57 14.23 -11.14 -15.04
N ALA A 58 15.07 -12.11 -14.72
CA ALA A 58 16.33 -12.36 -15.42
C ALA A 58 16.15 -12.76 -16.90
N ALA A 59 14.99 -13.29 -17.28
CA ALA A 59 14.71 -13.69 -18.67
C ALA A 59 14.24 -12.52 -19.54
N VAL A 60 13.67 -11.47 -18.92
CA VAL A 60 13.08 -10.32 -19.63
C VAL A 60 13.89 -9.04 -19.48
N ALA A 61 14.74 -8.94 -18.46
CA ALA A 61 15.63 -7.81 -18.27
C ALA A 61 16.73 -7.80 -19.33
N ARG A 62 16.82 -6.70 -20.09
CA ARG A 62 17.87 -6.50 -21.08
C ARG A 62 19.09 -5.87 -20.42
N ARG A 63 20.23 -6.57 -20.43
CA ARG A 63 21.51 -6.01 -19.95
C ARG A 63 21.83 -4.69 -20.65
N GLY A 64 22.13 -3.65 -19.88
CA GLY A 64 22.37 -2.30 -20.36
C GLY A 64 21.13 -1.50 -20.79
N GLY A 65 19.94 -2.08 -20.68
CA GLY A 65 18.67 -1.42 -20.95
C GLY A 65 18.28 -0.40 -19.87
N ARG A 66 17.09 0.17 -20.02
CA ARG A 66 16.47 1.11 -19.08
C ARG A 66 15.28 0.48 -18.39
N ALA A 67 15.14 0.71 -17.09
CA ALA A 67 14.01 0.23 -16.32
C ALA A 67 13.22 1.39 -15.72
N THR A 68 11.89 1.31 -15.78
CA THR A 68 11.01 2.14 -14.94
C THR A 68 10.47 1.32 -13.79
N ILE A 69 10.62 1.83 -12.56
CA ILE A 69 10.05 1.25 -11.36
C ILE A 69 8.90 2.15 -10.90
N ALA A 70 7.67 1.73 -11.14
CA ALA A 70 6.48 2.48 -10.76
C ALA A 70 6.07 2.15 -9.32
N VAL A 71 5.93 3.17 -8.49
CA VAL A 71 5.54 3.08 -7.08
C VAL A 71 4.49 4.13 -6.75
N GLU A 72 3.71 3.89 -5.71
CA GLU A 72 2.80 4.89 -5.15
C GLU A 72 3.43 5.61 -3.95
N PRO A 73 3.01 6.85 -3.64
CA PRO A 73 3.34 7.45 -2.36
C PRO A 73 2.77 6.62 -1.20
N PRO A 74 3.36 6.68 0.01
CA PRO A 74 2.92 5.89 1.16
C PRO A 74 1.62 6.44 1.78
N ALA A 75 0.52 6.42 1.03
CA ALA A 75 -0.79 6.93 1.44
C ALA A 75 -1.61 5.90 2.23
N LEU A 76 -1.41 4.61 1.95
CA LEU A 76 -2.04 3.48 2.64
C LEU A 76 -0.95 2.57 3.25
N PRO A 77 -1.23 1.80 4.31
CA PRO A 77 -2.46 1.80 5.08
C PRO A 77 -2.62 3.09 5.89
N VAL A 78 -3.88 3.43 6.21
CA VAL A 78 -4.19 4.52 7.14
C VAL A 78 -4.49 3.91 8.50
N PRO A 79 -3.78 4.30 9.56
CA PRO A 79 -2.79 5.36 9.58
C PRO A 79 -1.37 4.83 9.27
N GLY A 80 -0.52 5.68 8.66
CA GLY A 80 0.80 5.28 8.15
C GLY A 80 1.80 4.85 9.22
N VAL A 81 2.93 4.28 8.78
CA VAL A 81 4.00 3.74 9.63
C VAL A 81 5.35 4.40 9.37
N GLN A 82 6.26 4.31 10.35
CA GLN A 82 7.61 4.89 10.23
C GLN A 82 8.53 4.07 9.32
N HIS A 83 8.39 2.74 9.37
CA HIS A 83 9.18 1.81 8.58
C HIS A 83 8.22 1.00 7.72
N ASP A 84 8.22 1.30 6.42
CA ASP A 84 7.31 0.70 5.47
C ASP A 84 7.98 -0.44 4.69
N PRO A 85 7.43 -1.67 4.72
CA PRO A 85 7.95 -2.80 3.95
C PRO A 85 8.11 -2.49 2.45
N ARG A 86 7.30 -1.60 1.86
CA ARG A 86 7.41 -1.24 0.44
C ARG A 86 8.72 -0.54 0.11
N CYS A 87 9.33 0.17 1.06
CA CYS A 87 10.65 0.79 0.86
C CYS A 87 11.75 -0.27 0.74
N GLU A 88 11.62 -1.38 1.48
CA GLU A 88 12.52 -2.53 1.34
C GLU A 88 12.28 -3.28 0.04
N ALA A 89 11.02 -3.44 -0.39
CA ALA A 89 10.70 -4.04 -1.66
C ALA A 89 11.23 -3.22 -2.84
N LEU A 90 11.08 -1.90 -2.82
CA LEU A 90 11.67 -1.00 -3.82
C LEU A 90 13.20 -1.16 -3.86
N ALA A 91 13.85 -1.16 -2.69
CA ALA A 91 15.29 -1.35 -2.60
C ALA A 91 15.75 -2.73 -3.12
N ALA A 92 14.97 -3.78 -2.90
CA ALA A 92 15.23 -5.11 -3.46
C ALA A 92 15.07 -5.11 -4.98
N THR A 93 13.98 -4.54 -5.51
CA THR A 93 13.75 -4.42 -6.96
C THR A 93 14.89 -3.67 -7.68
N ILE A 94 15.38 -2.58 -7.10
CA ILE A 94 16.54 -1.83 -7.63
C ILE A 94 17.78 -2.74 -7.72
N GLY A 95 18.03 -3.52 -6.67
CA GLY A 95 19.14 -4.47 -6.59
C GLY A 95 19.02 -5.61 -7.60
N GLU A 96 17.83 -6.19 -7.75
CA GLU A 96 17.58 -7.30 -8.69
C GLU A 96 17.69 -6.85 -10.16
N LEU A 97 17.22 -5.65 -10.50
CA LEU A 97 17.43 -5.05 -11.82
C LEU A 97 18.92 -4.82 -12.10
N ALA A 98 19.68 -4.34 -11.11
CA ALA A 98 21.12 -4.17 -11.22
C ALA A 98 21.85 -5.51 -11.40
N ALA A 99 21.45 -6.55 -10.67
CA ALA A 99 21.97 -7.91 -10.83
C ALA A 99 21.69 -8.48 -12.23
N CYS A 100 20.54 -8.14 -12.82
CA CYS A 100 20.21 -8.48 -14.21
C CYS A 100 20.93 -7.60 -15.26
N GLY A 101 21.78 -6.66 -14.82
CA GLY A 101 22.62 -5.84 -15.69
C GLY A 101 21.99 -4.50 -16.11
N ILE A 102 20.96 -4.03 -15.43
CA ILE A 102 20.40 -2.68 -15.56
C ILE A 102 20.90 -1.86 -14.36
N PRO A 103 22.04 -1.14 -14.48
CA PRO A 103 22.59 -0.37 -13.36
C PRO A 103 21.61 0.70 -12.91
N ASP A 104 21.69 1.11 -11.64
CA ASP A 104 20.79 2.11 -11.04
C ASP A 104 20.75 3.44 -11.81
N SER A 105 21.85 3.86 -12.44
CA SER A 105 21.92 5.02 -13.33
C SER A 105 21.03 4.94 -14.59
N ARG A 106 20.50 3.76 -14.91
CA ARG A 106 19.52 3.52 -15.99
C ARG A 106 18.14 3.13 -15.46
N GLN A 107 17.91 3.31 -14.16
CA GLN A 107 16.63 3.07 -13.53
C GLN A 107 15.93 4.40 -13.23
N THR A 108 14.66 4.50 -13.57
CA THR A 108 13.79 5.62 -13.23
C THR A 108 12.74 5.15 -12.24
N ILE A 109 12.72 5.72 -11.04
CA ILE A 109 11.63 5.53 -10.07
C ILE A 109 10.54 6.52 -10.42
N LEU A 110 9.40 6.02 -10.90
CA LEU A 110 8.21 6.83 -11.17
C LEU A 110 7.28 6.75 -9.97
N VAL A 111 7.09 7.87 -9.29
CA VAL A 111 6.09 7.99 -8.21
C VAL A 111 4.74 8.36 -8.83
N ALA A 112 3.88 7.36 -8.97
CA ALA A 112 2.52 7.47 -9.47
C ALA A 112 1.60 8.06 -8.39
N THR A 113 1.41 9.38 -8.42
CA THR A 113 0.66 10.11 -7.39
C THR A 113 -0.85 10.17 -7.64
N GLY A 114 -1.33 9.69 -8.80
CA GLY A 114 -2.71 9.90 -9.23
C GLY A 114 -3.07 11.38 -9.25
N LEU A 115 -4.22 11.73 -8.68
CA LEU A 115 -4.67 13.12 -8.49
C LEU A 115 -4.07 13.80 -7.24
N GLY A 116 -3.18 13.11 -6.53
CA GLY A 116 -2.52 13.62 -5.33
C GLY A 116 -1.59 14.79 -5.63
N ARG A 117 -1.39 15.67 -4.62
CA ARG A 117 -0.44 16.78 -4.72
C ARG A 117 0.98 16.25 -4.98
N ARG A 118 1.68 16.86 -5.93
CA ARG A 118 3.10 16.57 -6.20
C ARG A 118 3.94 16.98 -4.99
N ALA A 119 4.47 15.98 -4.28
CA ALA A 119 5.44 16.21 -3.22
C ALA A 119 6.82 16.55 -3.80
N GLY A 120 7.64 17.24 -3.01
CA GLY A 120 9.01 17.55 -3.41
C GLY A 120 9.84 16.27 -3.58
N VAL A 121 10.62 16.18 -4.65
CA VAL A 121 11.46 15.00 -4.98
C VAL A 121 12.36 14.61 -3.79
N ARG A 122 12.92 15.58 -3.07
CA ARG A 122 13.77 15.34 -1.90
C ARG A 122 13.01 14.73 -0.72
N ASP A 123 11.75 15.11 -0.51
CA ASP A 123 10.92 14.55 0.55
C ASP A 123 10.54 13.10 0.22
N LEU A 124 10.12 12.86 -1.03
CA LEU A 124 9.79 11.52 -1.51
C LEU A 124 10.99 10.58 -1.47
N ALA A 125 12.18 11.04 -1.87
CA ALA A 125 13.40 10.24 -1.79
C ALA A 125 13.68 9.78 -0.35
N ARG A 126 13.44 10.64 0.65
CA ARG A 126 13.61 10.29 2.07
C ARG A 126 12.58 9.29 2.57
N TRP A 127 11.37 9.31 2.03
CA TRP A 127 10.31 8.40 2.44
C TRP A 127 10.40 7.04 1.75
N LEU A 128 10.71 7.02 0.45
CA LEU A 128 10.69 5.81 -0.37
C LEU A 128 11.98 5.00 -0.29
N LEU A 129 13.13 5.66 -0.10
CA LEU A 129 14.43 4.99 -0.13
C LEU A 129 15.04 4.91 1.27
N PRO A 130 15.56 3.73 1.67
CA PRO A 130 16.37 3.61 2.87
C PRO A 130 17.55 4.60 2.84
N PRO A 131 18.01 5.17 3.97
CA PRO A 131 19.00 6.25 3.99
C PRO A 131 20.34 5.94 3.29
N ALA A 132 20.76 4.68 3.27
CA ALA A 132 21.94 4.26 2.52
C ALA A 132 21.69 4.32 1.01
N LEU A 133 20.55 3.79 0.55
CA LEU A 133 20.17 3.76 -0.85
C LEU A 133 19.86 5.17 -1.38
N ALA A 134 19.21 6.01 -0.58
CA ALA A 134 18.95 7.41 -0.95
C ALA A 134 20.23 8.20 -1.27
N ARG A 135 21.37 7.81 -0.68
CA ARG A 135 22.69 8.42 -0.95
C ARG A 135 23.44 7.78 -2.11
N SER A 136 23.24 6.48 -2.35
CA SER A 136 23.97 5.72 -3.36
C SER A 136 23.25 5.63 -4.70
N PHE A 137 21.92 5.74 -4.74
CA PHE A 137 21.13 5.65 -5.97
C PHE A 137 21.51 6.75 -6.97
N ARG A 138 21.82 6.35 -8.20
CA ARG A 138 22.23 7.23 -9.30
C ARG A 138 21.18 7.40 -10.39
N GLY A 139 20.04 6.74 -10.27
CA GLY A 139 18.93 6.85 -11.20
C GLY A 139 18.10 8.11 -11.01
N GLU A 140 17.02 8.19 -11.79
CA GLU A 140 16.09 9.32 -11.73
C GLU A 140 14.92 9.03 -10.81
N LEU A 141 14.45 10.04 -10.08
CA LEU A 141 13.20 10.01 -9.32
C LEU A 141 12.23 11.01 -9.93
N VAL A 142 11.20 10.51 -10.60
CA VAL A 142 10.20 11.30 -11.31
C VAL A 142 8.87 11.24 -10.56
N VAL A 143 8.28 12.39 -10.29
CA VAL A 143 6.93 12.48 -9.72
C VAL A 143 5.95 12.68 -10.84
N HIS A 144 5.00 11.77 -10.97
CA HIS A 144 3.96 11.83 -12.00
C HIS A 144 3.15 13.13 -11.90
N ASP A 145 2.70 13.60 -13.06
CA ASP A 145 1.83 14.75 -13.19
C ASP A 145 0.72 14.39 -14.18
N ALA A 146 -0.49 14.24 -13.66
CA ALA A 146 -1.67 13.79 -14.40
C ALA A 146 -2.17 14.83 -15.42
N GLU A 147 -1.69 16.07 -15.35
CA GLU A 147 -2.01 17.15 -16.29
C GLU A 147 -0.84 17.46 -17.25
N SER A 148 0.24 16.68 -17.19
CA SER A 148 1.41 16.91 -18.02
C SER A 148 1.06 16.81 -19.52
N PRO A 149 1.53 17.75 -20.36
CA PRO A 149 1.38 17.63 -21.82
C PRO A 149 2.23 16.51 -22.41
N ASP A 150 3.19 15.97 -21.64
CA ASP A 150 4.14 14.95 -22.08
C ASP A 150 3.61 13.51 -22.03
N LEU A 151 2.38 13.32 -21.51
CA LEU A 151 1.73 12.01 -21.44
C LEU A 151 1.45 11.47 -22.84
N VAL A 152 1.73 10.18 -23.03
CA VAL A 152 1.62 9.52 -24.33
C VAL A 152 0.35 8.66 -24.40
N PRO A 153 -0.38 8.67 -25.53
CA PRO A 153 -1.56 7.83 -25.68
C PRO A 153 -1.18 6.35 -25.69
N VAL A 154 -1.89 5.56 -24.87
CA VAL A 154 -1.80 4.10 -24.84
C VAL A 154 -3.04 3.45 -25.42
N VAL A 155 -4.22 3.95 -25.06
CA VAL A 155 -5.49 3.48 -25.62
C VAL A 155 -6.00 4.55 -26.57
N ASP A 156 -6.09 4.21 -27.87
CA ASP A 156 -6.73 5.03 -28.89
C ASP A 156 -8.15 4.51 -29.12
N SER A 157 -9.10 5.08 -28.38
CA SER A 157 -10.53 4.72 -28.44
C SER A 157 -11.38 5.97 -28.23
N SER A 158 -12.71 5.83 -28.22
CA SER A 158 -13.63 6.92 -27.82
C SER A 158 -13.33 7.51 -26.44
N SER A 159 -12.60 6.78 -25.61
CA SER A 159 -12.15 7.18 -24.28
C SER A 159 -10.62 7.06 -24.22
N PRO A 160 -9.87 8.08 -24.69
CA PRO A 160 -8.42 7.99 -24.74
C PRO A 160 -7.86 7.84 -23.33
N VAL A 161 -6.75 7.09 -23.24
CA VAL A 161 -5.95 6.96 -22.02
C VAL A 161 -4.52 7.35 -22.37
N ARG A 162 -3.98 8.34 -21.66
CA ARG A 162 -2.58 8.74 -21.74
C ARG A 162 -1.85 8.35 -20.47
N ILE A 163 -0.61 7.89 -20.61
CA ILE A 163 0.23 7.45 -19.49
C ILE A 163 1.57 8.17 -19.51
N ASN A 164 2.26 8.19 -18.38
CA ASN A 164 3.63 8.69 -18.32
C ASN A 164 4.54 7.90 -19.29
N ARG A 165 5.27 8.62 -20.12
CA ARG A 165 6.10 8.04 -21.19
C ARG A 165 7.13 7.04 -20.69
N THR A 166 7.68 7.22 -19.47
CA THR A 166 8.71 6.33 -18.94
C THR A 166 8.20 4.89 -18.78
N VAL A 167 6.91 4.71 -18.51
CA VAL A 167 6.23 3.41 -18.37
C VAL A 167 6.26 2.59 -19.66
N VAL A 168 6.29 3.24 -20.83
CA VAL A 168 6.22 2.57 -22.14
C VAL A 168 7.49 2.70 -22.98
N GLU A 169 8.37 3.64 -22.66
CA GLU A 169 9.64 3.89 -23.38
C GLU A 169 10.85 3.16 -22.76
N SER A 170 10.67 2.56 -21.58
CA SER A 170 11.68 1.73 -20.92
C SER A 170 11.74 0.33 -21.51
N ASP A 171 12.91 -0.32 -21.48
CA ASP A 171 13.09 -1.70 -21.91
C ASP A 171 12.39 -2.70 -20.97
N ILE A 172 12.05 -2.27 -19.75
CA ILE A 172 11.24 -3.00 -18.78
C ILE A 172 10.53 -2.02 -17.84
N THR A 173 9.30 -2.34 -17.46
CA THR A 173 8.58 -1.65 -16.38
C THR A 173 8.27 -2.63 -15.25
N VAL A 174 8.58 -2.21 -14.02
CA VAL A 174 8.29 -2.97 -12.80
C VAL A 174 7.40 -2.15 -11.87
N VAL A 175 6.22 -2.64 -11.56
CA VAL A 175 5.35 -2.07 -10.52
C VAL A 175 5.77 -2.64 -9.16
N VAL A 176 5.98 -1.78 -8.16
CA VAL A 176 6.27 -2.21 -6.78
C VAL A 176 5.24 -1.60 -5.85
N GLY A 177 4.51 -2.45 -5.12
CA GLY A 177 3.50 -1.98 -4.18
C GLY A 177 3.05 -3.04 -3.18
N ALA A 178 1.93 -2.78 -2.54
CA ALA A 178 1.24 -3.70 -1.65
C ALA A 178 -0.22 -3.79 -2.05
N ALA A 179 -0.86 -4.93 -1.80
CA ALA A 179 -2.27 -5.11 -2.08
C ALA A 179 -3.14 -4.59 -0.94
N GLU A 180 -3.24 -3.25 -0.86
CA GLU A 180 -4.12 -2.58 0.09
C GLU A 180 -5.55 -2.49 -0.43
N THR A 181 -5.72 -2.10 -1.70
CA THR A 181 -7.01 -2.04 -2.38
C THR A 181 -6.84 -2.34 -3.86
N VAL A 182 -7.93 -2.60 -4.58
CA VAL A 182 -7.92 -2.81 -6.05
C VAL A 182 -7.40 -1.61 -6.85
N LEU A 183 -7.46 -0.41 -6.26
CA LEU A 183 -7.01 0.84 -6.87
C LEU A 183 -5.58 1.24 -6.49
N HIS A 184 -5.01 0.61 -5.45
CA HIS A 184 -3.71 1.01 -4.88
C HIS A 184 -2.77 -0.21 -4.86
N GLY A 185 -1.78 -0.18 -5.76
CA GLY A 185 -0.90 -1.30 -6.08
C GLY A 185 -1.25 -1.99 -7.39
N GLY A 186 -0.35 -2.85 -7.87
CA GLY A 186 -0.59 -3.64 -9.08
C GLY A 186 -0.96 -2.79 -10.30
N PRO A 187 -2.02 -3.12 -11.05
CA PRO A 187 -2.44 -2.32 -12.19
C PRO A 187 -3.02 -0.95 -11.77
N GLY A 188 -3.47 -0.79 -10.52
CA GLY A 188 -3.88 0.50 -9.96
C GLY A 188 -2.75 1.54 -9.97
N THR A 189 -1.50 1.11 -9.75
CA THR A 189 -0.32 1.98 -9.86
C THR A 189 -0.10 2.48 -11.29
N LEU A 190 -0.45 1.67 -12.31
CA LEU A 190 -0.40 2.10 -13.71
C LEU A 190 -1.47 3.15 -13.99
N LEU A 191 -2.68 2.96 -13.46
CA LEU A 191 -3.75 3.96 -13.53
C LEU A 191 -3.34 5.27 -12.83
N ALA A 192 -2.69 5.20 -11.67
CA ALA A 192 -2.18 6.37 -10.97
C ALA A 192 -1.05 7.12 -11.73
N ALA A 193 -0.53 6.53 -12.81
CA ALA A 193 0.42 7.13 -13.75
C ALA A 193 -0.23 7.61 -15.06
N THR A 194 -1.57 7.63 -15.14
CA THR A 194 -2.34 8.13 -16.30
C THR A 194 -2.83 9.56 -16.13
N ASP A 195 -3.40 10.11 -17.21
CA ASP A 195 -4.01 11.43 -17.18
C ASP A 195 -5.16 11.57 -16.15
N ALA A 196 -5.43 12.82 -15.77
CA ALA A 196 -6.43 13.13 -14.76
C ALA A 196 -7.85 12.65 -15.14
N GLN A 197 -8.18 12.61 -16.44
CA GLN A 197 -9.48 12.17 -16.91
C GLN A 197 -9.66 10.67 -16.69
N THR A 198 -8.63 9.87 -16.96
CA THR A 198 -8.62 8.42 -16.77
C THR A 198 -8.73 8.08 -15.29
N ILE A 199 -7.95 8.75 -14.43
CA ILE A 199 -8.01 8.51 -12.97
C ILE A 199 -9.40 8.84 -12.41
N ARG A 200 -10.06 9.90 -12.88
CA ARG A 200 -11.42 10.25 -12.45
C ARG A 200 -12.46 9.17 -12.79
N ARG A 201 -12.25 8.36 -13.84
CA ARG A 201 -13.16 7.27 -14.22
C ARG A 201 -13.19 6.16 -13.17
N VAL A 202 -12.06 5.92 -12.48
CA VAL A 202 -11.97 4.90 -11.43
C VAL A 202 -12.25 5.44 -10.03
N ALA A 203 -12.38 6.77 -9.88
CA ALA A 203 -12.73 7.39 -8.60
C ALA A 203 -14.17 7.07 -8.15
N ALA A 204 -15.02 6.61 -9.07
CA ALA A 204 -16.39 6.18 -8.80
C ALA A 204 -16.52 4.67 -8.54
N ALA A 205 -15.43 3.98 -8.19
CA ALA A 205 -15.45 2.56 -7.87
C ALA A 205 -16.40 2.26 -6.70
N ASP A 206 -17.29 1.29 -6.89
CA ASP A 206 -18.25 0.87 -5.88
C ASP A 206 -17.59 0.08 -4.74
N SER A 207 -16.46 -0.57 -5.03
CA SER A 207 -15.73 -1.40 -4.06
C SER A 207 -14.22 -1.21 -4.19
N LEU A 208 -13.54 -1.11 -3.05
CA LEU A 208 -12.08 -1.03 -2.98
C LEU A 208 -11.42 -2.41 -2.83
N LEU A 209 -12.19 -3.49 -2.65
CA LEU A 209 -11.66 -4.82 -2.36
C LEU A 209 -12.11 -5.89 -3.36
N GLU A 210 -13.13 -5.58 -4.18
CA GLU A 210 -13.67 -6.53 -5.15
C GLU A 210 -12.95 -6.39 -6.49
N THR A 211 -12.12 -7.38 -6.82
CA THR A 211 -11.40 -7.43 -8.11
C THR A 211 -12.27 -7.97 -9.24
N ALA A 212 -13.37 -8.65 -8.93
CA ALA A 212 -14.18 -9.35 -9.93
C ALA A 212 -15.26 -8.42 -10.48
N GLY A 213 -15.15 -8.08 -11.77
CA GLY A 213 -16.23 -7.41 -12.51
C GLY A 213 -16.35 -5.89 -12.33
N GLY A 214 -15.60 -5.28 -11.41
CA GLY A 214 -15.58 -3.83 -11.22
C GLY A 214 -15.03 -3.09 -12.46
N PRO A 215 -15.70 -2.01 -12.93
CA PRO A 215 -15.26 -1.25 -14.12
C PRO A 215 -13.85 -0.67 -13.94
N GLU A 216 -13.48 -0.29 -12.72
CA GLU A 216 -12.14 0.18 -12.37
C GLU A 216 -11.06 -0.87 -12.60
N TRP A 217 -11.31 -2.12 -12.19
CA TRP A 217 -10.36 -3.22 -12.37
C TRP A 217 -10.23 -3.55 -13.86
N GLN A 218 -11.33 -3.56 -14.60
CA GLN A 218 -11.31 -3.78 -16.06
C GLN A 218 -10.50 -2.71 -16.79
N LEU A 219 -10.65 -1.44 -16.40
CA LEU A 219 -9.85 -0.36 -16.95
C LEU A 219 -8.36 -0.53 -16.60
N ALA A 220 -8.05 -0.93 -15.37
CA ALA A 220 -6.68 -1.22 -14.93
C ALA A 220 -6.04 -2.34 -15.76
N LEU A 221 -6.79 -3.44 -16.00
CA LEU A 221 -6.37 -4.55 -16.85
C LEU A 221 -6.19 -4.14 -18.31
N ALA A 222 -7.05 -3.27 -18.84
CA ALA A 222 -6.92 -2.76 -20.20
C ALA A 222 -5.63 -1.95 -20.36
N VAL A 223 -5.31 -1.09 -19.39
CA VAL A 223 -4.04 -0.34 -19.38
C VAL A 223 -2.85 -1.29 -19.24
N GLU A 224 -2.88 -2.23 -18.30
CA GLU A 224 -1.84 -3.25 -18.13
C GLU A 224 -1.59 -4.03 -19.43
N SER A 225 -2.65 -4.50 -20.09
CA SER A 225 -2.55 -5.25 -21.35
C SER A 225 -1.87 -4.45 -22.45
N VAL A 226 -2.19 -3.16 -22.56
CA VAL A 226 -1.58 -2.30 -23.58
C VAL A 226 -0.12 -1.99 -23.25
N VAL A 227 0.21 -1.72 -21.99
CA VAL A 227 1.60 -1.50 -21.56
C VAL A 227 2.44 -2.77 -21.78
N GLY A 228 1.91 -3.94 -21.41
CA GLY A 228 2.57 -5.23 -21.57
C GLY A 228 2.82 -5.64 -23.03
N LYS A 229 2.06 -5.08 -23.99
CA LYS A 229 2.35 -5.23 -25.44
C LYS A 229 3.50 -4.36 -25.93
N ARG A 230 3.84 -3.29 -25.20
CA ARG A 230 4.90 -2.33 -25.58
C ARG A 230 6.25 -2.66 -24.93
N THR A 231 6.23 -3.09 -23.67
CA THR A 231 7.43 -3.39 -22.89
C THR A 231 7.17 -4.55 -21.92
N PRO A 232 8.16 -5.39 -21.60
CA PRO A 232 8.06 -6.33 -20.49
C PRO A 232 7.55 -5.63 -19.22
N LEU A 233 6.45 -6.16 -18.67
CA LEU A 233 5.76 -5.58 -17.53
C LEU A 233 5.67 -6.62 -16.41
N LEU A 234 6.31 -6.31 -15.29
CA LEU A 234 6.25 -7.10 -14.08
C LEU A 234 5.67 -6.26 -12.95
N GLY A 235 5.03 -6.92 -11.99
CA GLY A 235 4.65 -6.35 -10.73
C GLY A 235 5.18 -7.21 -9.59
N VAL A 236 5.51 -6.57 -8.47
CA VAL A 236 5.66 -7.22 -7.18
C VAL A 236 4.67 -6.58 -6.20
N SER A 237 3.89 -7.43 -5.52
CA SER A 237 2.88 -7.00 -4.57
C SER A 237 3.09 -7.69 -3.22
N LEU A 238 3.22 -6.89 -2.17
CA LEU A 238 3.32 -7.36 -0.80
C LEU A 238 1.94 -7.64 -0.21
N VAL A 239 1.88 -8.65 0.66
CA VAL A 239 0.78 -8.85 1.59
C VAL A 239 1.17 -8.22 2.91
N LEU A 240 0.46 -7.16 3.31
CA LEU A 240 0.72 -6.43 4.55
C LEU A 240 -0.30 -6.78 5.63
N ASP A 241 0.18 -6.88 6.86
CA ASP A 241 -0.64 -6.95 8.07
C ASP A 241 -1.30 -5.59 8.37
N LEU A 242 -2.14 -5.54 9.40
CA LEU A 242 -2.62 -4.29 9.96
C LEU A 242 -1.48 -3.52 10.66
N PRO A 243 -1.46 -2.17 10.63
CA PRO A 243 -0.53 -1.39 11.44
C PRO A 243 -0.76 -1.64 12.94
N ARG A 244 0.27 -2.14 13.64
CA ARG A 244 0.18 -2.44 15.08
C ARG A 244 0.99 -1.47 15.91
N LEU A 245 0.43 -1.04 17.04
CA LEU A 245 1.09 -0.11 17.96
C LEU A 245 2.25 -0.81 18.68
N THR A 246 3.39 -0.13 18.80
CA THR A 246 4.59 -0.65 19.47
C THR A 246 4.93 0.07 20.78
N GLY A 247 4.25 1.18 21.08
CA GLY A 247 4.50 1.99 22.26
C GLY A 247 3.69 1.57 23.49
N THR A 248 3.32 2.57 24.30
CA THR A 248 2.50 2.43 25.51
C THR A 248 1.17 1.70 25.28
N PHE A 249 0.58 1.83 24.09
CA PHE A 249 -0.65 1.15 23.71
C PHE A 249 -0.40 -0.11 22.87
N ARG A 250 0.76 -0.76 23.03
CA ARG A 250 1.04 -2.06 22.40
C ARG A 250 -0.08 -3.05 22.73
N GLY A 251 -0.51 -3.80 21.72
CA GLY A 251 -1.60 -4.76 21.85
C GLY A 251 -2.98 -4.14 21.69
N TYR A 252 -3.15 -2.82 21.65
CA TYR A 252 -4.42 -2.21 21.27
C TYR A 252 -4.54 -2.12 19.74
N PRO A 253 -5.69 -2.49 19.12
CA PRO A 253 -6.91 -3.04 19.71
C PRO A 253 -6.99 -4.58 19.69
N ASP A 254 -5.88 -5.27 19.42
CA ASP A 254 -5.80 -6.72 19.19
C ASP A 254 -6.03 -7.57 20.45
N GLU A 255 -5.41 -7.19 21.56
CA GLU A 255 -5.37 -7.91 22.83
C GLU A 255 -6.48 -7.44 23.77
N LEU A 256 -7.33 -8.38 24.22
CA LEU A 256 -8.44 -8.08 25.10
C LEU A 256 -7.99 -7.47 26.44
N GLU A 257 -6.89 -7.97 27.02
CA GLU A 257 -6.36 -7.49 28.29
C GLU A 257 -5.96 -6.01 28.19
N THR A 258 -5.29 -5.63 27.10
CA THR A 258 -4.92 -4.25 26.82
C THR A 258 -6.15 -3.36 26.62
N VAL A 259 -7.16 -3.83 25.89
CA VAL A 259 -8.44 -3.11 25.71
C VAL A 259 -9.15 -2.88 27.05
N VAL A 260 -9.23 -3.90 27.91
CA VAL A 260 -9.85 -3.81 29.24
C VAL A 260 -9.07 -2.89 30.16
N SER A 261 -7.74 -2.99 30.16
CA SER A 261 -6.84 -2.12 30.92
C SER A 261 -7.02 -0.65 30.52
N LEU A 262 -7.06 -0.37 29.21
CA LEU A 262 -7.28 0.97 28.68
C LEU A 262 -8.68 1.52 29.03
N ALA A 263 -9.70 0.66 29.05
CA ALA A 263 -11.05 1.06 29.43
C ALA A 263 -11.12 1.52 30.90
N ARG A 264 -10.39 0.82 31.79
CA ARG A 264 -10.35 1.06 33.24
C ARG A 264 -9.35 2.13 33.67
N SER A 265 -8.36 2.46 32.83
CA SER A 265 -7.27 3.37 33.20
C SER A 265 -7.73 4.81 33.42
N PRO A 266 -7.45 5.42 34.59
CA PRO A 266 -7.76 6.83 34.86
C PRO A 266 -6.86 7.78 34.06
N LEU A 267 -5.70 7.30 33.60
CA LEU A 267 -4.76 8.07 32.77
C LEU A 267 -5.40 8.57 31.48
N ARG A 268 -6.43 7.90 30.98
CA ARG A 268 -7.21 8.36 29.82
C ARG A 268 -7.83 9.73 30.05
N ALA A 269 -8.47 9.95 31.20
CA ALA A 269 -9.11 11.22 31.52
C ALA A 269 -8.06 12.33 31.62
N LEU A 270 -6.93 12.02 32.23
CA LEU A 270 -5.79 12.93 32.36
C LEU A 270 -5.21 13.31 30.99
N VAL A 271 -4.92 12.33 30.13
CA VAL A 271 -4.47 12.58 28.75
C VAL A 271 -5.52 13.36 27.95
N SER A 272 -6.81 13.07 28.12
CA SER A 272 -7.90 13.77 27.41
C SER A 272 -8.04 15.23 27.81
N SER A 273 -7.67 15.59 29.05
CA SER A 273 -7.65 16.97 29.54
C SER A 273 -6.46 17.80 29.04
N LEU A 274 -5.40 17.15 28.53
CA LEU A 274 -4.24 17.86 27.99
C LEU A 274 -4.62 18.64 26.72
N PRO A 275 -3.93 19.76 26.41
CA PRO A 275 -4.08 20.45 25.14
C PRO A 275 -3.83 19.52 23.95
N GLU A 276 -4.56 19.74 22.85
CA GLU A 276 -4.49 18.87 21.68
C GLU A 276 -3.08 18.66 21.11
N PRO A 277 -2.21 19.68 20.99
CA PRO A 277 -0.85 19.47 20.49
C PRO A 277 -0.06 18.46 21.33
N VAL A 278 -0.26 18.50 22.65
CA VAL A 278 0.39 17.58 23.58
C VAL A 278 -0.17 16.16 23.43
N ARG A 279 -1.50 16.02 23.31
CA ARG A 279 -2.12 14.70 23.05
C ARG A 279 -1.62 14.09 21.74
N ARG A 280 -1.58 14.88 20.66
CA ARG A 280 -1.05 14.44 19.36
C ARG A 280 0.43 14.09 19.47
N ALA A 281 1.24 14.79 20.26
CA ALA A 281 2.63 14.43 20.47
C ALA A 281 2.77 13.10 21.23
N ILE A 282 1.96 12.86 22.27
CA ILE A 282 1.96 11.60 23.02
C ILE A 282 1.52 10.42 22.14
N LEU A 283 0.46 10.61 21.36
CA LEU A 283 -0.07 9.60 20.46
C LEU A 283 0.83 9.39 19.24
N GLY A 284 1.41 10.45 18.68
CA GLY A 284 2.37 10.40 17.58
C GLY A 284 3.71 9.73 17.96
N ARG A 285 4.05 9.72 19.26
CA ARG A 285 5.17 8.91 19.79
C ARG A 285 4.85 7.42 19.84
N GLN A 286 3.60 7.02 19.70
CA GLN A 286 3.27 5.60 19.54
C GLN A 286 3.77 5.17 18.16
N GLY A 287 4.89 4.45 18.16
CA GLY A 287 5.37 3.80 16.97
C GLY A 287 4.31 2.84 16.43
N ARG A 288 4.28 2.69 15.10
CA ARG A 288 3.51 1.66 14.42
C ARG A 288 4.47 0.77 13.67
N ARG A 289 4.26 -0.53 13.79
CA ARG A 289 4.95 -1.54 13.01
C ARG A 289 3.99 -2.07 11.96
N LEU A 290 4.47 -2.14 10.73
CA LEU A 290 3.84 -2.83 9.63
C LEU A 290 4.77 -3.95 9.20
N VAL A 291 4.22 -5.13 8.96
CA VAL A 291 4.99 -6.30 8.53
C VAL A 291 4.40 -6.85 7.24
N ALA A 292 5.27 -7.41 6.40
CA ALA A 292 4.85 -8.20 5.25
C ALA A 292 4.81 -9.69 5.64
N THR A 293 3.77 -10.39 5.19
CA THR A 293 3.63 -11.84 5.38
C THR A 293 3.98 -12.63 4.12
N ALA A 294 3.97 -11.98 2.95
CA ALA A 294 4.36 -12.56 1.68
C ALA A 294 4.69 -11.47 0.65
N ALA A 295 5.38 -11.86 -0.43
CA ALA A 295 5.56 -11.07 -1.65
C ALA A 295 5.28 -11.97 -2.86
N TYR A 296 4.52 -11.46 -3.83
CA TYR A 296 4.22 -12.16 -5.07
C TYR A 296 4.67 -11.34 -6.26
N ALA A 297 5.13 -11.98 -7.32
CA ALA A 297 5.47 -11.31 -8.57
C ALA A 297 4.88 -12.03 -9.78
N GLY A 298 4.83 -11.32 -10.92
CA GLY A 298 4.22 -11.76 -12.17
C GLY A 298 3.67 -10.55 -12.93
N PRO A 299 2.68 -10.71 -13.83
CA PRO A 299 1.89 -9.58 -14.30
C PRO A 299 1.33 -8.79 -13.10
N PRO A 300 1.33 -7.45 -13.13
CA PRO A 300 0.87 -6.64 -11.99
C PRO A 300 -0.50 -7.05 -11.46
N SER A 301 -1.45 -7.35 -12.34
CA SER A 301 -2.78 -7.85 -12.01
C SER A 301 -2.76 -9.17 -11.25
N VAL A 302 -1.99 -10.16 -11.71
CA VAL A 302 -1.91 -11.50 -11.11
C VAL A 302 -1.26 -11.43 -9.73
N ALA A 303 -0.11 -10.76 -9.63
CA ALA A 303 0.60 -10.61 -8.36
C ALA A 303 -0.23 -9.86 -7.32
N HIS A 304 -0.91 -8.79 -7.76
CA HIS A 304 -1.75 -7.98 -6.89
C HIS A 304 -3.04 -8.67 -6.47
N ALA A 305 -3.72 -9.38 -7.38
CA ALA A 305 -4.94 -10.12 -7.04
C ALA A 305 -4.64 -11.23 -6.02
N GLU A 306 -3.57 -12.00 -6.21
CA GLU A 306 -3.15 -13.02 -5.22
C GLU A 306 -2.82 -12.35 -3.87
N ALA A 307 -2.03 -11.29 -3.88
CA ALA A 307 -1.69 -10.56 -2.66
C ALA A 307 -2.95 -9.99 -1.95
N LEU A 308 -3.93 -9.49 -2.71
CA LEU A 308 -5.17 -8.95 -2.16
C LEU A 308 -6.02 -10.05 -1.52
N LEU A 309 -6.18 -11.19 -2.18
CA LEU A 309 -6.90 -12.35 -1.63
C LEU A 309 -6.28 -12.83 -0.32
N ARG A 310 -4.94 -12.93 -0.27
CA ARG A 310 -4.21 -13.28 0.95
C ARG A 310 -4.34 -12.21 2.02
N GLY A 311 -4.27 -10.93 1.65
CA GLY A 311 -4.44 -9.80 2.55
C GLY A 311 -5.85 -9.71 3.14
N VAL A 312 -6.89 -10.00 2.36
CA VAL A 312 -8.27 -10.10 2.85
C VAL A 312 -8.41 -11.29 3.79
N ALA A 313 -7.88 -12.47 3.41
CA ALA A 313 -7.90 -13.64 4.29
C ALA A 313 -7.19 -13.39 5.62
N LEU A 314 -6.08 -12.63 5.60
CA LEU A 314 -5.29 -12.26 6.76
C LEU A 314 -6.03 -11.27 7.68
N ARG A 315 -6.71 -10.28 7.11
CA ARG A 315 -7.25 -9.11 7.85
C ARG A 315 -8.75 -9.19 8.14
N ARG A 316 -9.48 -10.15 7.54
CA ARG A 316 -10.94 -10.24 7.67
C ARG A 316 -11.40 -10.63 9.07
N THR A 317 -12.57 -10.11 9.43
CA THR A 317 -13.41 -10.59 10.53
C THR A 317 -14.77 -10.99 9.97
N ARG A 318 -15.34 -12.09 10.47
CA ARG A 318 -16.66 -12.57 10.03
C ARG A 318 -17.77 -11.93 10.83
N LEU A 319 -18.87 -11.62 10.14
CA LEU A 319 -20.14 -11.20 10.70
C LEU A 319 -21.17 -12.29 10.44
N ASP A 320 -21.98 -12.61 11.44
CA ASP A 320 -23.03 -13.64 11.33
C ASP A 320 -24.26 -13.14 10.55
N GLY A 321 -24.39 -11.82 10.39
CA GLY A 321 -25.44 -11.15 9.64
C GLY A 321 -25.13 -9.67 9.41
N PRO A 322 -25.96 -8.97 8.60
CA PRO A 322 -25.84 -7.53 8.42
C PRO A 322 -26.08 -6.78 9.74
N LEU A 323 -25.47 -5.61 9.87
CA LEU A 323 -25.64 -4.70 11.01
C LEU A 323 -26.37 -3.44 10.52
N ASP A 324 -27.26 -2.90 11.35
CA ASP A 324 -27.98 -1.66 11.04
C ASP A 324 -27.09 -0.41 11.13
N ALA A 325 -26.06 -0.46 11.99
CA ALA A 325 -25.11 0.62 12.19
C ALA A 325 -23.69 0.10 12.46
N LEU A 326 -22.69 0.85 11.99
CA LEU A 326 -21.27 0.57 12.24
C LEU A 326 -20.62 1.78 12.90
N VAL A 327 -19.97 1.56 14.04
CA VAL A 327 -19.19 2.58 14.75
C VAL A 327 -17.70 2.24 14.66
N VAL A 328 -16.95 3.05 13.91
CA VAL A 328 -15.51 2.86 13.70
C VAL A 328 -14.73 3.98 14.38
N GLY A 329 -13.72 3.61 15.18
CA GLY A 329 -12.78 4.58 15.72
C GLY A 329 -11.79 5.03 14.65
N VAL A 330 -11.70 6.35 14.42
CA VAL A 330 -10.72 6.93 13.49
C VAL A 330 -9.53 7.45 14.31
N PRO A 331 -8.34 6.83 14.18
CA PRO A 331 -7.15 7.26 14.91
C PRO A 331 -6.64 8.62 14.38
N TRP A 332 -5.70 9.22 15.12
CA TRP A 332 -4.94 10.33 14.59
C TRP A 332 -4.10 9.87 13.39
N THR A 333 -4.15 10.67 12.33
CA THR A 333 -3.29 10.55 11.15
C THR A 333 -2.03 11.38 11.32
#